data_AF-J6HVL9-F1
#
_entry.id   AF-J6HVL9-F1
#
_cell.length_a   1.000
_cell.length_b   1.000
_cell.length_c   1.000
_cell.angle_alpha   90.00
_cell.angle_beta   90.00
_cell.angle_gamma   90.00
#
_symmetry.space_group_name_H-M   'P 1'
#
loop_
_entity.id
_entity.type
_entity.pdbx_description
1 polymer ?
#
loop_
_entity_poly.entity_id
_entity_poly.type
_entity_poly.pdbx_seq_one_letter_code
_entity_poly.pdbx_strand_id
1 'polypeptide(L)'
;MSCGYQGYEFGAHYPDSLCCDGYLWDCDAYEDGMLTNGGDIPCPVCNRKQWLAFYRDHIIECGMMQSERKRGPKTVKYGGFPEPVRGDAKAMRTIRRWLRRGWYQGRKFDAEAHKVVV
;
A
#
# COMPACT_ATOMS: atom_id res chain seq x y z
N MET A 1 -9.94 13.48 -16.29
CA MET A 1 -10.47 12.19 -16.79
C MET A 1 -10.42 11.15 -15.68
N SER A 2 -11.58 10.60 -15.29
CA SER A 2 -11.69 9.51 -14.31
C SER A 2 -11.66 8.15 -14.99
N CYS A 3 -11.11 7.13 -14.32
CA CYS A 3 -11.17 5.73 -14.78
C CYS A 3 -12.32 4.92 -14.14
N GLY A 4 -13.17 5.55 -13.32
CA GLY A 4 -14.30 4.90 -12.66
C GLY A 4 -13.94 4.02 -11.45
N TYR A 5 -12.69 4.06 -10.98
CA TYR A 5 -12.31 3.37 -9.75
C TYR A 5 -13.00 3.98 -8.53
N GLN A 6 -13.55 3.10 -7.68
CA GLN A 6 -14.01 3.40 -6.33
C GLN A 6 -13.35 2.45 -5.31
N GLY A 7 -12.96 2.96 -4.16
CA GLY A 7 -12.19 2.23 -3.14
C GLY A 7 -12.39 2.76 -1.72
N TYR A 8 -11.56 2.30 -0.78
CA TYR A 8 -11.69 2.51 0.68
C TYR A 8 -10.42 3.14 1.29
N GLU A 9 -9.64 3.84 0.47
CA GLU A 9 -8.34 4.39 0.84
C GLU A 9 -8.40 5.48 1.93
N PHE A 10 -9.57 6.10 2.18
CA PHE A 10 -9.73 7.15 3.21
C PHE A 10 -10.37 6.65 4.53
N GLY A 11 -10.57 5.33 4.65
CA GLY A 11 -10.87 4.68 5.93
C GLY A 11 -12.34 4.59 6.31
N ALA A 12 -13.26 5.02 5.44
CA ALA A 12 -14.68 4.78 5.63
C ALA A 12 -15.05 3.29 5.50
N HIS A 13 -16.22 2.95 6.02
CA HIS A 13 -16.80 1.61 5.87
C HIS A 13 -17.52 1.39 4.52
N TYR A 14 -17.60 2.43 3.69
CA TYR A 14 -18.14 2.42 2.32
C TYR A 14 -17.07 2.90 1.34
N PRO A 15 -17.24 2.67 0.02
CA PRO A 15 -16.32 3.20 -0.97
C PRO A 15 -16.31 4.74 -0.97
N ASP A 16 -15.33 5.34 -0.29
CA ASP A 16 -15.14 6.77 -0.08
C ASP A 16 -14.05 7.37 -0.97
N SER A 17 -13.40 6.54 -1.78
CA SER A 17 -12.29 6.96 -2.62
C SER A 17 -12.73 6.95 -4.08
N LEU A 18 -12.58 8.05 -4.80
CA LEU A 18 -12.85 8.11 -6.25
C LEU A 18 -11.61 8.50 -7.04
N CYS A 19 -11.51 8.03 -8.28
CA CYS A 19 -10.44 8.46 -9.17
C CYS A 19 -10.77 9.80 -9.87
N CYS A 20 -9.86 10.77 -9.80
CA CYS A 20 -9.83 11.95 -10.65
C CYS A 20 -8.39 12.21 -11.15
N ASP A 21 -8.21 12.34 -12.46
CA ASP A 21 -6.91 12.62 -13.11
C ASP A 21 -5.75 11.70 -12.70
N GLY A 22 -6.06 10.43 -12.42
CA GLY A 22 -5.07 9.43 -12.07
C GLY A 22 -4.68 9.41 -10.59
N TYR A 23 -5.40 10.14 -9.74
CA TYR A 23 -5.23 10.17 -8.28
C TYR A 23 -6.57 9.95 -7.57
N LEU A 24 -6.50 9.53 -6.31
CA LEU A 24 -7.66 9.26 -5.48
C LEU A 24 -8.03 10.50 -4.67
N TRP A 25 -9.33 10.73 -4.57
CA TRP A 25 -9.93 11.82 -3.82
C TRP A 25 -10.97 11.27 -2.86
N ASP A 26 -11.04 11.88 -1.69
CA ASP A 26 -11.96 11.54 -0.61
C ASP A 26 -13.34 12.14 -0.91
N CYS A 27 -14.32 11.28 -1.12
CA CYS A 27 -15.70 11.65 -1.43
C CYS A 27 -16.39 12.41 -0.29
N ASP A 28 -15.94 12.22 0.95
CA ASP A 28 -16.55 12.86 2.12
C ASP A 28 -15.94 14.24 2.41
N ALA A 29 -14.79 14.54 1.81
CA ALA A 29 -14.13 15.83 1.92
C ALA A 29 -14.55 16.75 0.76
N TYR A 30 -15.69 17.42 0.95
CA TYR A 30 -16.29 18.28 -0.05
C TYR A 30 -16.70 19.64 0.53
N GLU A 31 -16.26 20.72 -0.11
CA GLU A 31 -16.58 22.10 0.26
C GLU A 31 -16.73 22.95 -1.01
N ASP A 32 -17.74 23.83 -1.05
CA ASP A 32 -17.97 24.81 -2.13
C ASP A 32 -17.93 24.24 -3.56
N GLY A 33 -18.45 23.04 -3.78
CA GLY A 33 -18.47 22.45 -5.12
C GLY A 33 -17.28 21.54 -5.42
N MET A 34 -16.27 21.50 -4.55
CA MET A 34 -14.95 20.92 -4.81
C MET A 34 -14.55 19.87 -3.77
N LEU A 35 -13.82 18.85 -4.21
CA LEU A 35 -13.17 17.91 -3.32
C LEU A 35 -11.94 18.58 -2.70
N THR A 36 -11.81 18.52 -1.38
CA THR A 36 -10.77 19.26 -0.62
C THR A 36 -9.68 18.36 -0.06
N ASN A 37 -9.86 17.03 -0.08
CA ASN A 37 -8.88 16.06 0.42
C ASN A 37 -8.57 14.97 -0.62
N GLY A 38 -7.29 14.60 -0.71
CA GLY A 38 -6.74 13.65 -1.68
C GLY A 38 -5.89 14.31 -2.76
N GLY A 39 -5.77 13.64 -3.91
CA GLY A 39 -4.93 14.07 -5.03
C GLY A 39 -3.46 13.64 -4.94
N ASP A 40 -3.06 12.97 -3.86
CA ASP A 40 -1.70 12.48 -3.60
C ASP A 40 -1.57 10.97 -3.81
N ILE A 41 -2.59 10.20 -3.42
CA ILE A 41 -2.62 8.74 -3.61
C ILE A 41 -2.88 8.43 -5.09
N PRO A 42 -1.95 7.82 -5.84
CA PRO A 42 -2.19 7.52 -7.25
C PRO A 42 -3.30 6.49 -7.44
N CYS A 43 -4.01 6.47 -8.55
CA CYS A 43 -5.06 5.48 -8.78
C CYS A 43 -4.47 4.06 -9.02
N PRO A 44 -4.93 3.00 -8.34
CA PRO A 44 -4.44 1.63 -8.54
C PRO A 44 -4.82 1.03 -9.91
N VAL A 45 -5.78 1.63 -10.60
CA VAL A 45 -6.25 1.20 -11.93
C VAL A 45 -5.46 1.90 -13.02
N CYS A 46 -5.65 3.21 -13.21
CA CYS A 46 -5.07 3.95 -14.33
C CYS A 46 -3.66 4.53 -14.05
N ASN A 47 -3.21 4.59 -12.79
CA ASN A 47 -1.88 5.10 -12.40
C ASN A 47 -1.10 4.09 -11.52
N ARG A 48 -1.27 2.79 -11.81
CA ARG A 48 -0.76 1.68 -10.97
C ARG A 48 0.73 1.71 -10.71
N LYS A 49 1.54 2.14 -11.69
CA LYS A 49 3.00 2.23 -11.53
C LYS A 49 3.36 3.21 -10.42
N GLN A 50 2.69 4.37 -10.37
CA GLN A 50 2.90 5.34 -9.30
C GLN A 50 2.27 4.86 -7.99
N TRP A 51 1.12 4.18 -8.02
CA TRP A 51 0.53 3.58 -6.81
C TRP A 51 1.51 2.61 -6.13
N LEU A 52 2.16 1.74 -6.92
CA LEU A 52 3.20 0.85 -6.41
C LEU A 52 4.41 1.60 -5.85
N ALA A 53 4.80 2.71 -6.47
CA ALA A 53 5.90 3.54 -5.99
C ALA A 53 5.54 4.24 -4.67
N PHE A 54 4.33 4.80 -4.58
CA PHE A 54 3.78 5.48 -3.40
C PHE A 54 3.79 4.56 -2.18
N TYR A 55 3.26 3.34 -2.30
CA TYR A 55 3.22 2.39 -1.19
C TYR A 55 4.50 1.56 -1.00
N ARG A 56 5.55 1.78 -1.80
CA ARG A 56 6.75 0.93 -1.80
C ARG A 56 7.37 0.80 -0.42
N ASP A 57 7.60 1.93 0.25
CA ASP A 57 8.34 1.95 1.51
C ASP A 57 7.48 1.40 2.65
N HIS A 58 6.19 1.74 2.67
CA HIS A 58 5.22 1.11 3.57
C HIS A 58 5.17 -0.41 3.38
N ILE A 59 5.20 -0.93 2.14
CA ILE A 59 5.24 -2.37 1.87
C ILE A 59 6.55 -3.01 2.37
N ILE A 60 7.68 -2.32 2.28
CA ILE A 60 8.96 -2.81 2.82
C ILE A 60 8.90 -2.84 4.35
N GLU A 61 8.43 -1.77 4.98
CA GLU A 61 8.24 -1.69 6.43
C GLU A 61 7.29 -2.79 6.94
N CYS A 62 6.20 -3.04 6.21
CA CYS A 62 5.31 -4.17 6.45
C CYS A 62 6.03 -5.52 6.47
N GLY A 63 7.07 -5.68 5.65
CA GLY A 63 7.95 -6.83 5.65
C GLY A 63 8.87 -6.86 6.87
N MET A 64 9.48 -5.72 7.21
CA MET A 64 10.37 -5.59 8.37
C MET A 64 9.68 -5.95 9.68
N MET A 65 8.47 -5.43 9.93
CA MET A 65 7.68 -5.73 11.13
C MET A 65 7.26 -7.19 11.25
N GLN A 66 7.47 -7.99 10.19
CA GLN A 66 7.21 -9.42 10.18
C GLN A 66 8.48 -10.26 10.34
N SER A 67 9.62 -9.67 10.72
CA SER A 67 10.94 -10.32 10.81
C SER A 67 10.94 -11.60 11.65
N GLU A 68 10.20 -11.59 12.77
CA GLU A 68 10.03 -12.73 13.68
C GLU A 68 9.40 -13.97 13.03
N ARG A 69 8.72 -13.81 11.89
CA ARG A 69 8.04 -14.92 11.21
C ARG A 69 9.05 -15.90 10.63
N LYS A 70 9.00 -17.15 11.10
CA LYS A 70 9.87 -18.25 10.62
C LYS A 70 9.74 -18.55 9.11
N ARG A 71 8.53 -18.46 8.55
CA ARG A 71 8.23 -18.85 7.15
C ARG A 71 8.08 -17.66 6.19
N GLY A 72 8.78 -16.55 6.47
CA GLY A 72 8.70 -15.34 5.67
C GLY A 72 7.45 -14.48 5.92
N PRO A 73 7.37 -13.31 5.25
CA PRO A 73 6.29 -12.36 5.44
C PRO A 73 5.01 -12.85 4.75
N LYS A 74 3.86 -12.56 5.35
CA LYS A 74 2.55 -12.67 4.68
C LYS A 74 2.42 -11.57 3.63
N THR A 75 1.74 -11.90 2.54
CA THR A 75 1.53 -10.96 1.41
C THR A 75 0.47 -9.91 1.70
N VAL A 76 -0.51 -10.19 2.57
CA VAL A 76 -1.67 -9.33 2.81
C VAL A 76 -1.74 -8.99 4.30
N LYS A 77 -1.91 -7.71 4.62
CA LYS A 77 -2.23 -7.20 5.98
C LYS A 77 -3.73 -6.95 6.14
N TYR A 78 -4.18 -6.61 7.34
CA TYR A 78 -5.53 -6.11 7.59
C TYR A 78 -5.82 -4.89 6.69
N GLY A 79 -7.01 -4.80 6.09
CA GLY A 79 -7.35 -3.80 5.06
C GLY A 79 -6.97 -4.16 3.62
N GLY A 80 -6.04 -5.12 3.40
CA GLY A 80 -5.72 -5.67 2.09
C GLY A 80 -5.21 -4.67 1.02
N PHE A 81 -4.84 -5.18 -0.16
CA PHE A 81 -4.63 -4.33 -1.33
C PHE A 81 -5.92 -4.25 -2.16
N PRO A 82 -6.15 -3.16 -2.92
CA PRO A 82 -7.29 -3.06 -3.83
C PRO A 82 -7.38 -4.27 -4.79
N GLU A 83 -8.60 -4.70 -5.13
CA GLU A 83 -8.82 -5.82 -6.07
C GLU A 83 -8.06 -5.67 -7.40
N PRO A 84 -8.00 -4.49 -8.04
CA PRO A 84 -7.21 -4.30 -9.27
C PRO A 84 -5.72 -4.58 -9.11
N VAL A 85 -5.17 -4.39 -7.90
CA VAL A 85 -3.78 -4.71 -7.58
C VAL A 85 -3.64 -6.21 -7.29
N ARG A 86 -4.59 -6.80 -6.55
CA ARG A 86 -4.59 -8.23 -6.22
C ARG A 86 -4.73 -9.13 -7.44
N GLY A 87 -5.54 -8.71 -8.41
CA GLY A 87 -5.73 -9.41 -9.69
C GLY A 87 -4.53 -9.30 -10.64
N ASP A 88 -3.62 -8.34 -10.44
CA ASP A 88 -2.45 -8.16 -11.29
C ASP A 88 -1.25 -8.98 -10.80
N ALA A 89 -0.92 -10.04 -11.54
CA ALA A 89 0.19 -10.94 -11.21
C ALA A 89 1.57 -10.24 -11.18
N LYS A 90 1.81 -9.21 -12.01
CA LYS A 90 3.08 -8.46 -12.04
C LYS A 90 3.17 -7.52 -10.84
N ALA A 91 2.09 -6.85 -10.49
CA ALA A 91 2.00 -6.03 -9.28
C ALA A 91 2.25 -6.89 -8.04
N MET A 92 1.53 -8.00 -7.90
CA MET A 92 1.68 -8.90 -6.76
C MET A 92 3.06 -9.55 -6.68
N ARG A 93 3.72 -9.87 -7.80
CA ARG A 93 5.12 -10.33 -7.81
C ARG A 93 6.06 -9.26 -7.25
N THR A 94 5.84 -8.00 -7.63
CA THR A 94 6.63 -6.86 -7.18
C THR A 94 6.46 -6.62 -5.67
N ILE A 95 5.22 -6.62 -5.20
CA ILE A 95 4.86 -6.47 -3.78
C ILE A 95 5.50 -7.59 -2.94
N ARG A 96 5.36 -8.86 -3.34
CA ARG A 96 5.97 -10.00 -2.62
C ARG A 96 7.49 -9.87 -2.51
N ARG A 97 8.16 -9.37 -3.56
CA ARG A 97 9.61 -9.11 -3.53
C ARG A 97 9.96 -8.02 -2.50
N TRP A 98 9.20 -6.94 -2.44
CA TRP A 98 9.43 -5.85 -1.48
C TRP A 98 9.15 -6.26 -0.04
N LEU A 99 8.06 -6.98 0.22
CA LEU A 99 7.80 -7.58 1.54
C LEU A 99 8.95 -8.48 1.98
N ARG A 100 9.44 -9.34 1.08
CA ARG A 100 10.57 -10.24 1.39
C ARG A 100 11.86 -9.46 1.66
N ARG A 101 12.12 -8.37 0.92
CA ARG A 101 13.25 -7.48 1.20
C ARG A 101 13.15 -6.89 2.61
N GLY A 102 12.00 -6.33 2.98
CA GLY A 102 11.76 -5.81 4.32
C GLY A 102 11.96 -6.88 5.39
N TRP A 103 11.42 -8.07 5.19
CA TRP A 103 11.58 -9.19 6.12
C TRP A 103 13.05 -9.55 6.39
N TYR A 104 13.89 -9.60 5.35
CA TYR A 104 15.32 -9.82 5.54
C TYR A 104 16.01 -8.65 6.25
N GLN A 105 15.62 -7.40 5.95
CA GLN A 105 16.18 -6.23 6.62
C GLN A 105 15.85 -6.23 8.12
N GLY A 106 14.60 -6.50 8.48
CA GLY A 106 14.19 -6.63 9.88
C GLY A 106 14.96 -7.73 10.60
N ARG A 107 15.10 -8.91 9.99
CA ARG A 107 15.90 -10.00 10.60
C ARG A 107 17.38 -9.64 10.80
N LYS A 108 17.97 -8.88 9.87
CA LYS A 108 19.34 -8.39 10.03
C LYS A 108 19.42 -7.39 11.18
N PHE A 109 18.46 -6.49 11.29
CA PHE A 109 18.38 -5.52 12.38
C PHE A 109 18.25 -6.22 13.73
N ASP A 110 17.33 -7.18 13.87
CA ASP A 110 17.13 -7.93 15.12
C ASP A 110 18.38 -8.70 15.54
N ALA A 111 19.06 -9.33 14.58
CA ALA A 111 20.30 -10.04 14.83
C ALA A 111 21.44 -9.11 15.28
N GLU A 112 21.51 -7.90 14.71
CA GLU A 112 22.52 -6.90 15.11
C GLU A 112 22.21 -6.32 16.49
N ALA A 113 20.94 -5.99 16.76
CA ALA A 113 20.49 -5.52 18.06
C ALA A 113 20.80 -6.53 19.16
N HIS A 114 20.66 -7.83 18.88
CA HIS A 114 21.02 -8.88 19.84
C HIS A 114 22.52 -8.89 20.19
N LYS A 115 23.42 -8.58 19.26
CA LYS A 115 24.88 -8.55 19.52
C LYS A 115 25.31 -7.40 20.42
N VAL A 116 24.54 -6.31 20.48
CA VAL A 116 24.86 -5.13 21.29
C VAL A 116 24.43 -5.35 22.76
N VAL A 117 23.49 -6.25 22.99
CA VAL A 117 22.92 -6.54 24.31
C VAL A 117 23.63 -7.70 25.02
N VAL A 118 24.42 -8.50 24.29
CA VAL A 118 25.17 -9.66 24.80
C VAL A 118 26.63 -9.33 25.04
#